data_AF-A0A1F3XTB8-F1
#
_entry.id   AF-A0A1F3XTB8-F1
#
_cell.length_a   1.000
_cell.length_b   1.000
_cell.length_c   1.000
_cell.angle_alpha   90.00
_cell.angle_beta   90.00
_cell.angle_gamma   90.00
#
_symmetry.space_group_name_H-M   'P 1'
#
loop_
_entity.id
_entity.type
_entity.pdbx_description
1 polymer ?
#
loop_
_entity_poly.entity_id
_entity_poly.type
_entity_poly.pdbx_seq_one_letter_code
_entity_poly.pdbx_strand_id
1 'polypeptide(L)'
;MKLELAGTIDVLIAFLLAPLLPGIINRVKAVCGGRRGQPLLQCYHDVIKLLKKGAVYSRTTSHVLRAGAVIAPAAMVAALLLLPVPGRRAVMSFTGDVVLWAYLLGVARFFTMAAALDTGSSFEGMGASREAFFSALCEPVLLLVLLLMGMHSSGGPVAALVAVALIIVLLSENSRIPFDDPNTHLELTMIHEVMVLDHGGPDFGFITYAAALKLWMYGMLFSAAAVLPVFRPEGWLPQTGVFLASMVVFAVIVGMVESLMARLRLTRVPQAILAGGALCVLAIAFALR
;
A
#
# COMPACT_ATOMS: atom_id res chain seq x y z
N MET A 1 7.71 24.94 15.59
CA MET A 1 6.60 24.54 16.48
C MET A 1 5.27 24.27 15.77
N LYS A 2 4.58 25.25 15.14
CA LYS A 2 3.27 24.99 14.47
C LYS A 2 3.33 23.97 13.30
N LEU A 3 4.44 23.95 12.55
CA LEU A 3 4.64 23.05 11.41
C LEU A 3 4.96 21.60 11.83
N GLU A 4 5.71 21.41 12.91
CA GLU A 4 6.01 20.06 13.43
C GLU A 4 4.75 19.43 14.05
N LEU A 5 3.94 20.23 14.75
CA LEU A 5 2.66 19.78 15.32
C LEU A 5 1.72 19.26 14.22
N ALA A 6 1.70 19.91 13.05
CA ALA A 6 0.86 19.50 11.93
C ALA A 6 1.27 18.11 11.38
N GLY A 7 2.58 17.86 11.21
CA GLY A 7 3.07 16.56 10.77
C GLY A 7 2.73 15.44 11.75
N THR A 8 2.85 15.70 13.06
CA THR A 8 2.47 14.72 14.08
C THR A 8 0.98 14.40 14.06
N ILE A 9 0.11 15.41 13.86
CA ILE A 9 -1.33 15.19 13.73
C ILE A 9 -1.64 14.35 12.50
N ASP A 10 -0.97 14.59 11.37
CA ASP A 10 -1.17 13.84 10.14
C ASP A 10 -0.78 12.35 10.28
N VAL A 11 0.30 12.08 11.00
CA VAL A 11 0.67 10.71 11.37
C VAL A 11 -0.41 10.08 12.26
N LEU A 12 -0.91 10.79 13.28
CA LEU A 12 -1.99 10.28 14.13
C LEU A 12 -3.28 9.99 13.33
N ILE A 13 -3.62 10.84 12.36
CA ILE A 13 -4.73 10.62 11.44
C ILE A 13 -4.50 9.34 10.64
N ALA A 14 -3.30 9.12 10.11
CA ALA A 14 -2.95 7.91 9.38
C ALA A 14 -3.08 6.65 10.26
N PHE A 15 -2.56 6.69 11.50
CA PHE A 15 -2.72 5.58 12.45
C PHE A 15 -4.20 5.27 12.73
N LEU A 16 -5.01 6.30 12.92
CA LEU A 16 -6.41 6.12 13.26
C LEU A 16 -7.25 5.68 12.06
N LEU A 17 -7.01 6.21 10.86
CA LEU A 17 -7.91 6.07 9.70
C LEU A 17 -7.43 5.06 8.66
N ALA A 18 -6.19 4.57 8.72
CA ALA A 18 -5.69 3.58 7.75
C ALA A 18 -6.59 2.32 7.63
N PRO A 19 -7.07 1.70 8.73
CA PRO A 19 -7.95 0.53 8.65
C PRO A 19 -9.33 0.82 8.03
N LEU A 20 -9.72 2.10 7.89
CA LEU A 20 -10.97 2.49 7.24
C LEU A 20 -10.94 2.27 5.72
N LEU A 21 -9.77 2.40 5.08
CA LEU A 21 -9.64 2.27 3.61
C LEU A 21 -10.05 0.87 3.11
N PRO A 22 -9.55 -0.25 3.68
CA PRO A 22 -10.05 -1.58 3.33
C PRO A 22 -11.57 -1.72 3.53
N GLY A 23 -12.13 -1.10 4.58
CA GLY A 23 -13.57 -1.10 4.85
C GLY A 23 -14.38 -0.40 3.76
N ILE A 24 -13.91 0.76 3.27
CA ILE A 24 -14.54 1.48 2.16
C ILE A 24 -14.45 0.65 0.87
N ILE A 25 -13.28 0.08 0.56
CA ILE A 25 -13.08 -0.76 -0.63
C ILE A 25 -14.06 -1.95 -0.62
N ASN A 26 -14.15 -2.67 0.50
CA ASN A 26 -15.07 -3.81 0.64
C ASN A 26 -16.54 -3.40 0.53
N ARG A 27 -16.89 -2.20 1.01
CA ARG A 27 -18.25 -1.66 0.85
C ARG A 27 -18.56 -1.38 -0.61
N VAL A 28 -17.64 -0.76 -1.36
CA VAL A 28 -17.82 -0.49 -2.79
C VAL A 28 -17.99 -1.79 -3.57
N LYS A 29 -17.14 -2.79 -3.32
CA LYS A 29 -17.27 -4.14 -3.91
C LYS A 29 -18.62 -4.78 -3.66
N ALA A 30 -19.13 -4.67 -2.43
CA ALA A 30 -20.44 -5.21 -2.10
C ALA A 30 -21.57 -4.52 -2.85
N VAL A 31 -21.52 -3.18 -2.95
CA VAL A 31 -22.51 -2.38 -3.69
C VAL A 31 -22.47 -2.73 -5.19
N CYS A 32 -21.29 -2.77 -5.80
CA CYS A 32 -21.13 -3.16 -7.22
C CYS A 32 -21.63 -4.59 -7.48
N GLY A 33 -21.45 -5.49 -6.52
CA GLY A 33 -21.96 -6.86 -6.59
C GLY A 33 -23.42 -7.03 -6.17
N GLY A 34 -24.17 -5.96 -5.88
CA GLY A 34 -25.58 -6.01 -5.49
C GLY A 34 -25.85 -6.66 -4.11
N ARG A 35 -24.85 -6.71 -3.22
CA ARG A 35 -24.93 -7.34 -1.89
C ARG A 35 -24.79 -6.31 -0.77
N ARG A 36 -25.34 -6.64 0.41
CA ARG A 36 -25.05 -5.87 1.64
C ARG A 36 -23.67 -6.26 2.17
N GLY A 37 -22.72 -5.32 2.08
CA GLY A 37 -21.34 -5.52 2.54
C GLY A 37 -21.16 -5.45 4.06
N GLN A 38 -19.96 -5.82 4.51
CA GLN A 38 -19.49 -5.68 5.90
C GLN A 38 -19.54 -4.22 6.39
N PRO A 39 -19.63 -3.98 7.71
CA PRO A 39 -19.55 -2.63 8.27
C PRO A 39 -18.20 -1.97 7.96
N LEU A 40 -18.16 -0.64 7.85
CA LEU A 40 -16.94 0.10 7.51
C LEU A 40 -15.83 -0.09 8.57
N LEU A 41 -16.22 -0.29 9.83
CA LEU A 41 -15.30 -0.47 10.94
C LEU A 41 -14.84 -1.92 11.14
N GLN A 42 -15.17 -2.83 10.21
CA GLN A 42 -14.87 -4.27 10.34
C GLN A 42 -13.38 -4.53 10.57
N CYS A 43 -12.50 -3.86 9.81
CA CYS A 43 -11.04 -4.04 9.94
C CYS A 43 -10.53 -3.68 11.35
N TYR A 44 -11.10 -2.65 12.00
CA TYR A 44 -10.76 -2.32 13.39
C TYR A 44 -11.15 -3.43 14.35
N HIS A 45 -12.35 -3.99 14.19
CA HIS A 45 -12.82 -5.09 15.03
C HIS A 45 -11.95 -6.34 14.85
N ASP A 46 -11.51 -6.62 13.63
CA ASP A 46 -10.67 -7.77 13.32
C ASP A 46 -9.27 -7.62 13.93
N VAL A 47 -8.63 -6.44 13.79
CA VAL A 47 -7.34 -6.17 14.45
C VAL A 47 -7.46 -6.28 15.98
N ILE A 48 -8.48 -5.67 16.58
CA ILE A 48 -8.72 -5.76 18.03
C ILE A 48 -8.95 -7.21 18.47
N LYS A 49 -9.69 -8.00 17.68
CA LYS A 49 -9.95 -9.41 17.94
C LYS A 49 -8.66 -10.23 17.87
N LEU A 50 -7.80 -9.96 16.89
CA LEU A 50 -6.52 -10.66 16.72
C LEU A 50 -5.55 -10.37 17.87
N LEU A 51 -5.49 -9.13 18.33
CA LEU A 51 -4.68 -8.74 19.50
C LEU A 51 -5.13 -9.40 20.81
N LYS A 52 -6.38 -9.85 20.90
CA LYS A 52 -6.94 -10.57 22.06
C LYS A 52 -6.71 -12.09 22.01
N LYS A 53 -6.15 -12.61 20.92
CA LYS A 53 -5.84 -14.04 20.78
C LYS A 53 -4.39 -14.33 21.18
N GLY A 54 -4.05 -15.60 21.36
CA GLY A 54 -2.66 -16.05 21.48
C GLY A 54 -2.05 -16.35 20.11
N ALA A 55 -0.74 -16.17 19.98
CA ALA A 55 0.03 -16.66 18.84
C ALA A 55 0.46 -18.10 19.09
N VAL A 56 0.37 -18.96 18.07
CA VAL A 56 0.88 -20.34 18.09
C VAL A 56 1.99 -20.40 17.06
N TYR A 57 3.15 -20.92 17.47
CA TYR A 57 4.32 -21.05 16.62
C TYR A 57 4.62 -22.52 16.38
N SER A 58 4.97 -22.87 15.14
CA SER A 58 5.45 -24.21 14.84
C SER A 58 6.78 -24.49 15.56
N ARG A 59 7.07 -25.77 15.78
CA ARG A 59 8.38 -26.22 16.30
C ARG A 59 9.46 -26.21 15.22
N THR A 60 9.08 -26.16 13.95
CA THR A 60 9.99 -26.17 12.80
C THR A 60 10.41 -24.77 12.36
N THR A 61 9.66 -23.74 12.75
CA THR A 61 9.96 -22.34 12.43
C THR A 61 11.03 -21.79 13.35
N SER A 62 11.89 -20.93 12.81
CA SER A 62 12.93 -20.25 13.57
C SER A 62 12.45 -18.90 14.13
N HIS A 63 13.38 -18.10 14.64
CA HIS A 63 13.09 -16.73 15.07
C HIS A 63 12.74 -15.80 13.89
N VAL A 64 13.00 -16.21 12.64
CA VAL A 64 12.73 -15.43 11.43
C VAL A 64 11.23 -15.19 11.26
N LEU A 65 10.37 -16.18 11.53
CA LEU A 65 8.92 -15.99 11.54
C LEU A 65 8.51 -14.83 12.45
N ARG A 66 8.99 -14.80 13.70
CA ARG A 66 8.68 -13.72 14.65
C ARG A 66 9.28 -12.39 14.22
N ALA A 67 10.47 -12.41 13.63
CA ALA A 67 11.11 -11.21 13.09
C ALA A 67 10.25 -10.59 11.97
N GLY A 68 9.63 -11.39 11.10
CA GLY A 68 8.68 -10.94 10.09
C GLY A 68 7.50 -10.16 10.67
N ALA A 69 6.86 -10.74 11.70
CA ALA A 69 5.70 -10.14 12.37
C ALA A 69 6.00 -8.82 13.11
N VAL A 70 7.27 -8.56 13.46
CA VAL A 70 7.67 -7.35 14.21
C VAL A 70 8.33 -6.31 13.29
N ILE A 71 9.28 -6.73 12.45
CA ILE A 71 10.10 -5.81 11.65
C ILE A 71 9.27 -5.21 10.50
N ALA A 72 8.40 -5.99 9.86
CA ALA A 72 7.60 -5.45 8.75
C ALA A 72 6.63 -4.33 9.20
N PRO A 73 5.84 -4.51 10.28
CA PRO A 73 5.05 -3.41 10.83
C PRO A 73 5.89 -2.23 11.33
N ALA A 74 7.03 -2.48 11.98
CA ALA A 74 7.92 -1.42 12.44
C ALA A 74 8.48 -0.59 11.28
N ALA A 75 8.85 -1.24 10.17
CA ALA A 75 9.30 -0.57 8.96
C ALA A 75 8.17 0.26 8.30
N MET A 76 6.92 -0.22 8.30
CA MET A 76 5.78 0.58 7.83
C MET A 76 5.56 1.83 8.69
N VAL A 77 5.65 1.69 10.01
CA VAL A 77 5.54 2.82 10.93
C VAL A 77 6.68 3.83 10.70
N ALA A 78 7.92 3.36 10.54
CA ALA A 78 9.05 4.23 10.26
C ALA A 78 8.89 4.97 8.91
N ALA A 79 8.40 4.27 7.89
CA ALA A 79 8.16 4.85 6.57
C ALA A 79 7.06 5.92 6.61
N LEU A 80 6.01 5.74 7.41
CA LEU A 80 4.95 6.74 7.58
C LEU A 80 5.49 8.09 8.09
N LEU A 81 6.53 8.10 8.92
CA LEU A 81 7.11 9.33 9.47
C LEU A 81 7.86 10.18 8.41
N LEU A 82 8.28 9.55 7.32
CA LEU A 82 9.01 10.18 6.21
C LEU A 82 8.08 10.73 5.12
N LEU A 83 6.84 10.23 5.05
CA LEU A 83 5.92 10.60 3.98
C LEU A 83 5.07 11.81 4.39
N PRO A 84 5.24 12.99 3.77
CA PRO A 84 4.43 14.15 4.10
C PRO A 84 3.01 13.99 3.58
N VAL A 85 2.02 14.49 4.34
CA VAL A 85 0.74 14.84 3.74
C VAL A 85 1.01 15.92 2.70
N PRO A 86 0.52 15.75 1.47
CA PRO A 86 0.93 16.65 0.40
C PRO A 86 0.47 18.09 0.65
N GLY A 87 1.38 19.04 0.41
CA GLY A 87 1.26 20.45 0.82
C GLY A 87 1.81 20.76 2.23
N ARG A 88 2.31 19.76 2.97
CA ARG A 88 2.88 19.91 4.32
C ARG A 88 4.27 19.31 4.42
N ARG A 89 4.94 19.55 5.55
CA ARG A 89 6.23 18.95 5.86
C ARG A 89 6.03 17.61 6.56
N ALA A 90 6.88 16.64 6.25
CA ALA A 90 6.95 15.38 6.96
C ALA A 90 7.43 15.60 8.40
N VAL A 91 7.18 14.62 9.28
CA VAL A 91 7.70 14.66 10.66
C VAL A 91 9.22 14.57 10.65
N MET A 92 9.77 13.71 9.79
CA MET A 92 11.20 13.64 9.52
C MET A 92 11.43 13.90 8.04
N SER A 93 12.32 14.86 7.72
CA SER A 93 12.75 15.12 6.35
C SER A 93 14.25 15.40 6.33
N PHE A 94 14.92 14.79 5.36
CA PHE A 94 16.35 14.92 5.11
C PHE A 94 16.65 14.53 3.67
N THR A 95 17.84 14.84 3.18
CA THR A 95 18.23 14.51 1.79
C THR A 95 18.21 13.00 1.56
N GLY A 96 17.30 12.53 0.69
CA GLY A 96 17.14 11.11 0.37
C GLY A 96 16.09 10.38 1.20
N ASP A 97 15.26 11.10 1.97
CA ASP A 97 14.12 10.56 2.71
C ASP A 97 13.16 9.72 1.85
N VAL A 98 12.88 10.13 0.61
CA VAL A 98 12.05 9.40 -0.36
C VAL A 98 12.66 8.04 -0.73
N VAL A 99 13.99 7.96 -0.85
CA VAL A 99 14.68 6.70 -1.16
C VAL A 99 14.65 5.77 0.06
N LEU A 100 14.89 6.31 1.26
CA LEU A 100 14.74 5.53 2.49
C LEU A 100 13.31 4.99 2.64
N TRP A 101 12.30 5.81 2.35
CA TRP A 101 10.90 5.40 2.37
C TRP A 101 10.64 4.18 1.48
N ALA A 102 11.12 4.22 0.22
CA ALA A 102 10.95 3.11 -0.71
C ALA A 102 11.66 1.83 -0.21
N TYR A 103 12.87 1.95 0.33
CA TYR A 103 13.60 0.80 0.86
C TYR A 103 13.06 0.28 2.19
N LEU A 104 12.39 1.10 3.02
CA LEU A 104 11.66 0.62 4.19
C LEU A 104 10.47 -0.27 3.79
N LEU A 105 9.79 0.03 2.68
CA LEU A 105 8.81 -0.89 2.08
C LEU A 105 9.48 -2.21 1.66
N GLY A 106 10.66 -2.12 1.04
CA GLY A 106 11.48 -3.28 0.67
C GLY A 106 11.91 -4.13 1.86
N VAL A 107 12.30 -3.52 2.98
CA VAL A 107 12.66 -4.20 4.23
C VAL A 107 11.45 -4.96 4.78
N ALA A 108 10.28 -4.32 4.84
CA ALA A 108 9.08 -4.99 5.31
C ALA A 108 8.75 -6.23 4.47
N ARG A 109 8.81 -6.08 3.15
CA ARG A 109 8.59 -7.17 2.19
C ARG A 109 9.63 -8.28 2.32
N PHE A 110 10.91 -7.93 2.47
CA PHE A 110 11.99 -8.91 2.66
C PHE A 110 11.72 -9.78 3.89
N PHE A 111 11.35 -9.16 5.02
CA PHE A 111 11.07 -9.89 6.25
C PHE A 111 9.77 -10.69 6.20
N THR A 112 8.73 -10.24 5.48
CA THR A 112 7.53 -11.07 5.24
C THR A 112 7.83 -12.29 4.36
N MET A 113 8.64 -12.12 3.30
CA MET A 113 9.05 -13.23 2.45
C MET A 113 9.98 -14.21 3.20
N ALA A 114 10.90 -13.69 4.02
CA ALA A 114 11.78 -14.52 4.83
C ALA A 114 11.00 -15.33 5.87
N ALA A 115 10.01 -14.72 6.52
CA ALA A 115 9.10 -15.40 7.44
C ALA A 115 8.30 -16.51 6.75
N ALA A 116 7.81 -16.26 5.53
CA ALA A 116 7.12 -17.26 4.71
C ALA A 116 8.04 -18.43 4.27
N LEU A 117 9.33 -18.18 4.04
CA LEU A 117 10.28 -19.24 3.68
C LEU A 117 10.70 -20.07 4.90
N ASP A 118 10.69 -19.49 6.10
CA ASP A 118 11.09 -20.12 7.36
C ASP A 118 10.14 -21.24 7.83
N THR A 119 8.88 -21.21 7.39
CA THR A 119 7.89 -22.26 7.69
C THR A 119 8.18 -23.57 6.96
N GLY A 120 8.92 -23.52 5.85
CA GLY A 120 9.30 -24.68 5.06
C GLY A 120 8.18 -25.28 4.22
N SER A 121 7.05 -24.57 4.06
CA SER A 121 5.93 -25.01 3.21
C SER A 121 6.16 -24.68 1.72
N SER A 122 5.80 -25.61 0.83
CA SER A 122 5.91 -25.39 -0.62
C SER A 122 5.00 -24.27 -1.12
N PHE A 123 3.86 -24.04 -0.46
CA PHE A 123 2.93 -22.97 -0.83
C PHE A 123 3.50 -21.59 -0.50
N GLU A 124 4.03 -21.42 0.70
CA GLU A 124 4.61 -20.16 1.15
C GLU A 124 5.83 -19.78 0.31
N GLY A 125 6.69 -20.76 -0.03
CA GLY A 125 7.80 -20.55 -0.97
C GLY A 125 7.36 -20.16 -2.38
N MET A 126 6.24 -20.72 -2.87
CA MET A 126 5.67 -20.33 -4.16
C MET A 126 5.13 -18.89 -4.14
N GLY A 127 4.48 -18.48 -3.04
CA GLY A 127 4.02 -17.11 -2.83
C GLY A 127 5.17 -16.11 -2.76
N ALA A 128 6.16 -16.39 -1.91
CA ALA A 128 7.35 -15.56 -1.76
C ALA A 128 8.11 -15.36 -3.09
N SER A 129 8.23 -16.42 -3.91
CA SER A 129 8.84 -16.32 -5.24
C SER A 129 8.05 -15.40 -6.19
N ARG A 130 6.72 -15.49 -6.19
CA ARG A 130 5.86 -14.62 -7.01
C ARG A 130 5.89 -13.18 -6.54
N GLU A 131 5.81 -12.95 -5.23
CA GLU A 131 5.90 -11.63 -4.61
C GLU A 131 7.25 -10.98 -4.97
N ALA A 132 8.37 -11.70 -4.80
CA ALA A 132 9.70 -11.22 -5.14
C ALA A 132 9.82 -10.80 -6.61
N PHE A 133 9.25 -11.60 -7.53
CA PHE A 133 9.28 -11.30 -8.95
C PHE A 133 8.46 -10.05 -9.32
N PHE A 134 7.24 -9.91 -8.79
CA PHE A 134 6.41 -8.73 -9.07
C PHE A 134 7.03 -7.46 -8.50
N SER A 135 7.53 -7.58 -7.29
CA SER A 135 8.26 -6.57 -6.55
C SER A 135 9.50 -6.04 -7.28
N ALA A 136 10.31 -6.94 -7.85
CA ALA A 136 11.49 -6.56 -8.62
C ALA A 136 11.13 -5.73 -9.87
N LEU A 137 9.93 -5.93 -10.43
CA LEU A 137 9.41 -5.13 -11.55
C LEU A 137 8.76 -3.82 -11.09
N CYS A 138 8.07 -3.84 -9.94
CA CYS A 138 7.38 -2.66 -9.39
C CYS A 138 8.34 -1.60 -8.85
N GLU A 139 9.45 -2.00 -8.22
CA GLU A 139 10.41 -1.10 -7.60
C GLU A 139 10.98 -0.02 -8.55
N PRO A 140 11.50 -0.34 -9.77
CA PRO A 140 11.97 0.70 -10.68
C PRO A 140 10.85 1.62 -11.13
N VAL A 141 9.62 1.12 -11.32
CA VAL A 141 8.47 1.95 -11.68
C VAL A 141 8.10 2.90 -10.55
N LEU A 142 8.12 2.43 -9.29
CA LEU A 142 7.90 3.25 -8.11
C LEU A 142 8.92 4.39 -8.02
N LEU A 143 10.20 4.09 -8.22
CA LEU A 143 11.26 5.11 -8.21
C LEU A 143 11.08 6.15 -9.32
N LEU A 144 10.66 5.73 -10.53
CA LEU A 144 10.35 6.65 -11.62
C LEU A 144 9.14 7.55 -11.31
N VAL A 145 8.09 7.00 -10.69
CA VAL A 145 6.92 7.77 -10.23
C VAL A 145 7.36 8.83 -9.21
N LEU A 146 8.15 8.44 -8.21
CA LEU A 146 8.63 9.35 -7.17
C LEU A 146 9.54 10.44 -7.76
N LEU A 147 10.42 10.09 -8.70
CA LEU A 147 11.26 11.03 -9.43
C LEU A 147 10.41 12.07 -10.17
N LEU A 148 9.40 11.62 -10.92
CA LEU A 148 8.49 12.49 -11.67
C LEU A 148 7.70 13.43 -10.78
N MET A 149 7.21 12.94 -9.63
CA MET A 149 6.54 13.78 -8.64
C MET A 149 7.46 14.85 -8.05
N GLY A 150 8.77 14.56 -7.92
CA GLY A 150 9.78 15.53 -7.51
C GLY A 150 10.13 16.55 -8.60
N MET A 151 10.17 16.12 -9.86
CA MET A 151 10.52 16.98 -11.01
C MET A 151 9.37 17.89 -11.46
N HIS A 152 8.12 17.41 -11.41
CA HIS A 152 6.98 18.08 -12.02
C HIS A 152 5.79 18.09 -11.05
N SER A 153 5.50 19.25 -10.45
CA SER A 153 4.43 19.42 -9.45
C SER A 153 3.16 20.08 -9.98
N SER A 154 3.11 20.41 -11.28
CA SER A 154 1.97 21.06 -11.94
C SER A 154 1.01 20.03 -12.56
N GLY A 155 -0.29 20.32 -12.50
CA GLY A 155 -1.32 19.49 -13.09
C GLY A 155 -1.21 19.40 -14.62
N GLY A 156 -1.96 18.48 -15.21
CA GLY A 156 -1.98 18.28 -16.67
C GLY A 156 -1.70 16.84 -17.09
N PRO A 157 -1.36 16.61 -18.38
CA PRO A 157 -1.18 15.27 -18.93
C PRO A 157 -0.10 14.44 -18.21
N VAL A 158 1.00 15.08 -17.78
CA VAL A 158 2.08 14.42 -17.03
C VAL A 158 1.57 13.87 -15.69
N ALA A 159 0.81 14.67 -14.93
CA ALA A 159 0.24 14.24 -13.66
C ALA A 159 -0.75 13.08 -13.84
N ALA A 160 -1.54 13.06 -14.92
CA ALA A 160 -2.44 11.95 -15.22
C ALA A 160 -1.68 10.66 -15.53
N LEU A 161 -0.60 10.73 -16.31
CA LEU A 161 0.25 9.57 -16.62
C LEU A 161 0.92 9.01 -15.36
N VAL A 162 1.45 9.89 -14.51
CA VAL A 162 2.06 9.52 -13.22
C VAL A 162 1.01 8.88 -12.31
N ALA A 163 -0.20 9.44 -12.22
CA ALA A 163 -1.28 8.87 -11.42
C ALA A 163 -1.70 7.48 -11.90
N VAL A 164 -1.80 7.25 -13.22
CA VAL A 164 -2.11 5.92 -13.77
C VAL A 164 -0.99 4.93 -13.50
N ALA A 165 0.28 5.32 -13.71
CA ALA A 165 1.43 4.48 -13.39
C ALA A 165 1.47 4.11 -11.90
N LEU A 166 1.19 5.09 -11.03
CA LEU A 166 1.08 4.89 -9.60
C LEU A 166 -0.08 3.94 -9.24
N ILE A 167 -1.23 4.00 -9.91
CA ILE A 167 -2.33 3.05 -9.72
C ILE A 167 -1.89 1.61 -10.06
N ILE A 168 -1.13 1.43 -11.14
CA ILE A 168 -0.60 0.10 -11.50
C ILE A 168 0.32 -0.43 -10.39
N VAL A 169 1.27 0.39 -9.94
CA VAL A 169 2.22 0.00 -8.88
C VAL A 169 1.50 -0.26 -7.56
N LEU A 170 0.58 0.62 -7.14
CA LEU A 170 -0.11 0.47 -5.86
C LEU A 170 -0.99 -0.78 -5.82
N LEU A 171 -1.65 -1.13 -6.93
CA LEU A 171 -2.49 -2.33 -6.97
C LEU A 171 -1.64 -3.60 -6.88
N SER A 172 -0.46 -3.60 -7.52
CA SER A 172 0.50 -4.70 -7.43
C SER A 172 1.09 -4.82 -6.02
N GLU A 173 1.63 -3.74 -5.47
CA GLU A 173 2.31 -3.72 -4.16
C GLU A 173 1.34 -3.90 -2.97
N ASN A 174 0.05 -3.57 -3.11
CA ASN A 174 -0.95 -3.84 -2.06
C ASN A 174 -1.70 -5.16 -2.27
N SER A 175 -1.26 -5.99 -3.21
CA SER A 175 -1.81 -7.32 -3.45
C SER A 175 -3.32 -7.27 -3.76
N ARG A 176 -3.70 -6.36 -4.65
CA ARG A 176 -5.09 -6.04 -5.01
C ARG A 176 -5.39 -6.48 -6.44
N ILE A 177 -6.67 -6.65 -6.75
CA ILE A 177 -7.12 -7.03 -8.09
C ILE A 177 -6.75 -5.86 -9.04
N PRO A 178 -6.15 -6.14 -10.21
CA PRO A 178 -6.10 -7.44 -10.88
C PRO A 178 -4.83 -8.29 -10.66
N PHE A 179 -3.90 -7.87 -9.81
CA PHE A 179 -2.61 -8.55 -9.60
C PHE A 179 -2.71 -9.72 -8.63
N ASP A 180 -3.41 -9.51 -7.51
CA ASP A 180 -3.73 -10.55 -6.52
C ASP A 180 -5.14 -10.34 -5.96
N ASP A 181 -5.70 -11.31 -5.24
CA ASP A 181 -6.99 -11.14 -4.54
C ASP A 181 -6.84 -11.51 -3.05
N PRO A 182 -6.99 -10.54 -2.14
CA PRO A 182 -6.82 -10.78 -0.71
C PRO A 182 -7.95 -11.64 -0.11
N ASN A 183 -9.04 -11.86 -0.84
CA ASN A 183 -10.17 -12.67 -0.35
C ASN A 183 -10.10 -14.13 -0.81
N THR A 184 -9.15 -14.45 -1.71
CA THR A 184 -9.01 -15.80 -2.23
C THR A 184 -8.07 -16.59 -1.34
N HIS A 185 -8.62 -17.51 -0.54
CA HIS A 185 -7.84 -18.45 0.29
C HIS A 185 -7.54 -19.77 -0.43
N LEU A 186 -7.47 -19.76 -1.77
CA LEU A 186 -7.15 -20.95 -2.57
C LEU A 186 -5.63 -21.11 -2.69
N GLU A 187 -5.08 -22.11 -2.01
CA GLU A 187 -3.64 -22.40 -1.80
C GLU A 187 -2.76 -22.22 -3.05
N LEU A 188 -3.22 -22.65 -4.23
CA LEU A 188 -2.44 -22.57 -5.47
C LEU A 188 -2.36 -21.16 -6.10
N THR A 189 -3.34 -20.32 -5.80
CA THR A 189 -3.50 -19.02 -6.43
C THR A 189 -3.18 -17.86 -5.50
N MET A 190 -2.95 -18.12 -4.22
CA MET A 190 -2.51 -17.09 -3.28
C MET A 190 -1.11 -16.57 -3.63
N ILE A 191 -0.88 -15.27 -3.43
CA ILE A 191 0.46 -14.64 -3.51
C ILE A 191 0.77 -13.97 -2.18
N HIS A 192 -0.07 -13.04 -1.74
CA HIS A 192 0.15 -12.35 -0.46
C HIS A 192 -0.37 -13.13 0.74
N GLU A 193 -1.61 -13.60 0.66
CA GLU A 193 -2.25 -14.35 1.76
C GLU A 193 -1.46 -15.61 2.14
N VAL A 194 -0.79 -16.26 1.18
CA VAL A 194 0.03 -17.45 1.45
C VAL A 194 1.28 -17.11 2.27
N MET A 195 1.86 -15.91 2.14
CA MET A 195 3.04 -15.52 2.93
C MET A 195 2.71 -15.31 4.42
N VAL A 196 1.44 -15.18 4.76
CA VAL A 196 0.98 -14.84 6.11
C VAL A 196 0.17 -15.96 6.78
N LEU A 197 0.09 -17.14 6.16
CA LEU A 197 -0.76 -18.25 6.62
C LEU A 197 -0.41 -18.75 8.01
N ASP A 198 0.89 -18.91 8.30
CA ASP A 198 1.36 -19.43 9.57
C ASP A 198 1.42 -18.36 10.69
N HIS A 199 1.04 -17.12 10.40
CA HIS A 199 0.91 -16.08 11.41
C HIS A 199 -0.45 -16.14 12.10
N GLY A 200 -0.43 -16.26 13.43
CA GLY A 200 -1.63 -16.31 14.27
C GLY A 200 -1.71 -15.19 15.29
N GLY A 201 -2.94 -14.87 15.71
CA GLY A 201 -3.19 -13.98 16.85
C GLY A 201 -2.62 -12.57 16.66
N PRO A 202 -1.85 -12.02 17.62
CA PRO A 202 -1.33 -10.65 17.56
C PRO A 202 -0.41 -10.40 16.37
N ASP A 203 0.38 -11.38 15.97
CA ASP A 203 1.32 -11.27 14.83
C ASP A 203 0.57 -10.96 13.54
N PHE A 204 -0.49 -11.72 13.26
CA PHE A 204 -1.37 -11.46 12.13
C PHE A 204 -2.12 -10.12 12.28
N GLY A 205 -2.45 -9.71 13.51
CA GLY A 205 -3.00 -8.39 13.81
C GLY A 205 -2.06 -7.25 13.41
N PHE A 206 -0.76 -7.37 13.69
CA PHE A 206 0.21 -6.36 13.29
C PHE A 206 0.45 -6.35 11.78
N ILE A 207 0.50 -7.51 11.14
CA ILE A 207 0.66 -7.63 9.67
C ILE A 207 -0.55 -7.02 8.95
N THR A 208 -1.77 -7.35 9.36
CA THR A 208 -3.00 -6.81 8.76
C THR A 208 -3.08 -5.29 8.94
N TYR A 209 -2.70 -4.78 10.11
CA TYR A 209 -2.62 -3.34 10.35
C TYR A 209 -1.53 -2.66 9.50
N ALA A 210 -0.36 -3.28 9.37
CA ALA A 210 0.73 -2.79 8.52
C ALA A 210 0.33 -2.74 7.04
N ALA A 211 -0.43 -3.72 6.55
CA ALA A 211 -0.99 -3.71 5.21
C ALA A 211 -1.99 -2.55 4.99
N ALA A 212 -2.81 -2.23 6.01
CA ALA A 212 -3.68 -1.05 5.96
C ALA A 212 -2.88 0.27 5.94
N LEU A 213 -1.80 0.37 6.72
CA LEU A 213 -0.88 1.51 6.70
C LEU A 213 -0.19 1.66 5.33
N LYS A 214 0.29 0.56 4.75
CA LYS A 214 0.88 0.55 3.40
C LYS A 214 -0.10 1.10 2.38
N LEU A 215 -1.36 0.63 2.40
CA LEU A 215 -2.41 1.13 1.50
C LEU A 215 -2.67 2.62 1.71
N TRP A 216 -2.67 3.10 2.96
CA TRP A 216 -2.82 4.52 3.28
C TRP A 216 -1.67 5.36 2.72
N MET A 217 -0.42 4.90 2.83
CA MET A 217 0.74 5.60 2.29
C MET A 217 0.70 5.68 0.76
N TYR A 218 0.28 4.62 0.06
CA TYR A 218 0.02 4.70 -1.37
C TYR A 218 -1.14 5.64 -1.72
N GLY A 219 -2.17 5.71 -0.88
CA GLY A 219 -3.23 6.72 -0.96
C GLY A 219 -2.68 8.14 -0.85
N MET A 220 -1.75 8.40 0.08
CA MET A 220 -1.07 9.68 0.21
C MET A 220 -0.32 10.06 -1.07
N LEU A 221 0.41 9.12 -1.69
CA LEU A 221 1.06 9.35 -2.98
C LEU A 221 0.04 9.64 -4.08
N PHE A 222 -1.09 8.93 -4.11
CA PHE A 222 -2.14 9.18 -5.09
C PHE A 222 -2.74 10.58 -4.94
N SER A 223 -3.01 11.02 -3.71
CA SER A 223 -3.47 12.38 -3.41
C SER A 223 -2.48 13.44 -3.88
N ALA A 224 -1.19 13.20 -3.63
CA ALA A 224 -0.11 14.08 -4.05
C ALA A 224 0.01 14.17 -5.58
N ALA A 225 -0.16 13.05 -6.30
CA ALA A 225 -0.02 12.99 -7.75
C ALA A 225 -1.27 13.49 -8.50
N ALA A 226 -2.48 13.17 -8.02
CA ALA A 226 -3.72 13.38 -8.79
C ALA A 226 -4.55 14.58 -8.31
N VAL A 227 -4.58 14.90 -7.02
CA VAL A 227 -5.55 15.84 -6.46
C VAL A 227 -4.94 17.22 -6.21
N LEU A 228 -3.78 17.28 -5.56
CA LEU A 228 -3.17 18.54 -5.15
C LEU A 228 -2.51 19.37 -6.26
N PRO A 229 -2.13 18.84 -7.43
CA PRO A 229 -1.79 19.68 -8.56
C PRO A 229 -3.00 20.50 -9.07
N VAL A 230 -4.23 20.05 -8.76
CA VAL A 230 -5.49 20.65 -9.23
C VAL A 230 -6.16 21.50 -8.15
N PHE A 231 -6.22 21.00 -6.91
CA PHE A 231 -6.90 21.66 -5.79
C PHE A 231 -5.92 21.99 -4.67
N ARG A 232 -5.52 23.26 -4.54
CA ARG A 232 -4.62 23.74 -3.48
C ARG A 232 -5.35 24.68 -2.53
N PRO A 233 -6.15 24.17 -1.58
CA PRO A 233 -6.79 25.02 -0.61
C PRO A 233 -5.75 25.62 0.36
N GLU A 234 -5.98 26.85 0.77
CA GLU A 234 -5.15 27.52 1.77
C GLU A 234 -5.64 27.20 3.19
N GLY A 235 -4.70 27.03 4.11
CA GLY A 235 -4.99 26.75 5.52
C GLY A 235 -5.07 25.26 5.87
N TRP A 236 -4.82 24.95 7.14
CA TRP A 236 -4.67 23.57 7.61
C TRP A 236 -5.98 22.78 7.54
N LEU A 237 -7.11 23.30 8.05
CA LEU A 237 -8.41 22.60 8.02
C LEU A 237 -8.86 22.24 6.59
N PRO A 238 -8.91 23.19 5.63
CA PRO A 238 -9.33 22.90 4.26
C PRO A 238 -8.44 21.87 3.56
N GLN A 239 -7.12 21.95 3.77
CA GLN A 239 -6.17 20.96 3.23
C GLN A 239 -6.42 19.56 3.79
N THR A 240 -6.66 19.42 5.10
CA THR A 240 -6.99 18.13 5.71
C THR A 240 -8.30 17.59 5.11
N GLY A 241 -9.30 18.45 4.91
CA GLY A 241 -10.58 18.06 4.30
C GLY A 241 -10.42 17.52 2.88
N VAL A 242 -9.68 18.22 2.02
CA VAL A 242 -9.39 17.77 0.64
C VAL A 242 -8.56 16.49 0.64
N PHE A 243 -7.55 16.39 1.52
CA PHE A 243 -6.76 15.18 1.67
C PHE A 243 -7.62 13.97 2.07
N LEU A 244 -8.46 14.08 3.10
CA LEU A 244 -9.33 12.99 3.53
C LEU A 244 -10.37 12.63 2.45
N ALA A 245 -10.93 13.62 1.77
CA ALA A 245 -11.82 13.38 0.63
C ALA A 245 -11.09 12.61 -0.49
N SER A 246 -9.83 12.96 -0.78
CA SER A 246 -9.02 12.24 -1.77
C SER A 246 -8.71 10.81 -1.37
N MET A 247 -8.54 10.52 -0.07
CA MET A 247 -8.39 9.14 0.43
C MET A 247 -9.66 8.31 0.20
N VAL A 248 -10.85 8.91 0.37
CA VAL A 248 -12.13 8.24 0.09
C VAL A 248 -12.27 7.99 -1.41
N VAL A 249 -11.98 8.99 -2.25
CA VAL A 249 -11.99 8.83 -3.72
C VAL A 249 -11.02 7.74 -4.15
N PHE A 250 -9.81 7.72 -3.59
CA PHE A 250 -8.82 6.67 -3.82
C PHE A 250 -9.38 5.28 -3.49
N ALA A 251 -9.96 5.09 -2.29
CA ALA A 251 -10.57 3.82 -1.91
C ALA A 251 -11.73 3.41 -2.83
N VAL A 252 -12.53 4.37 -3.30
CA VAL A 252 -13.61 4.11 -4.26
C VAL A 252 -13.06 3.68 -5.62
N ILE A 253 -12.01 4.34 -6.12
CA ILE A 253 -11.33 3.95 -7.37
C ILE A 253 -10.80 2.52 -7.26
N VAL A 254 -10.09 2.20 -6.17
CA VAL A 254 -9.59 0.83 -5.94
C VAL A 254 -10.74 -0.17 -5.88
N GLY A 255 -11.80 0.12 -5.10
CA GLY A 255 -12.97 -0.76 -5.02
C GLY A 255 -13.71 -0.94 -6.35
N MET A 256 -13.77 0.09 -7.19
CA MET A 256 -14.32 0.01 -8.54
C MET A 256 -13.44 -0.87 -9.44
N VAL A 257 -12.12 -0.67 -9.43
CA VAL A 257 -11.18 -1.51 -10.19
C VAL A 257 -11.31 -2.98 -9.78
N GLU A 258 -11.35 -3.27 -8.48
CA GLU A 258 -11.54 -4.64 -7.98
C GLU A 258 -12.90 -5.25 -8.36
N SER A 259 -13.91 -4.43 -8.65
CA SER A 259 -15.25 -4.88 -9.01
C SER A 259 -15.43 -5.06 -10.52
N LEU A 260 -14.71 -4.27 -11.33
CA LEU A 260 -14.83 -4.24 -12.78
C LEU A 260 -13.80 -5.13 -13.49
N MET A 261 -12.66 -5.39 -12.84
CA MET A 261 -11.59 -6.19 -13.42
C MET A 261 -11.61 -7.62 -12.89
N ALA A 262 -11.31 -8.58 -13.77
CA ALA A 262 -10.94 -9.93 -13.38
C ALA A 262 -9.45 -9.99 -13.04
N ARG A 263 -9.06 -11.00 -12.25
CA ARG A 263 -7.67 -11.28 -11.96
C ARG A 263 -6.89 -11.59 -13.24
N LEU A 264 -5.73 -10.96 -13.39
CA LEU A 264 -4.81 -11.23 -14.50
C LEU A 264 -4.11 -12.58 -14.30
N ARG A 265 -3.83 -13.25 -15.42
CA ARG A 265 -2.95 -14.43 -15.42
C ARG A 265 -1.54 -13.98 -15.02
N LEU A 266 -0.83 -14.82 -14.25
CA LEU A 266 0.55 -14.55 -13.80
C LEU A 266 1.48 -14.12 -14.96
N THR A 267 1.31 -14.70 -16.15
CA THR A 267 2.11 -14.37 -17.34
C THR A 267 1.85 -12.97 -17.92
N ARG A 268 0.72 -12.33 -17.58
CA ARG A 268 0.35 -10.97 -18.01
C ARG A 268 0.71 -9.90 -16.99
N VAL A 269 0.94 -10.27 -15.72
CA VAL A 269 1.30 -9.34 -14.66
C VAL A 269 2.57 -8.52 -15.01
N PRO A 270 3.67 -9.13 -15.49
CA PRO A 270 4.85 -8.36 -15.88
C PRO A 270 4.57 -7.31 -16.96
N GLN A 271 3.73 -7.66 -17.95
CA GLN A 271 3.38 -6.75 -19.04
C GLN A 271 2.59 -5.53 -18.50
N ALA A 272 1.70 -5.75 -17.53
CA ALA A 272 0.95 -4.67 -16.90
C ALA A 272 1.85 -3.73 -16.07
N ILE A 273 2.79 -4.29 -15.28
CA ILE A 273 3.74 -3.49 -14.50
C ILE A 273 4.67 -2.69 -15.42
N LEU A 274 5.21 -3.33 -16.47
CA LEU A 274 6.08 -2.67 -17.45
C LEU A 274 5.35 -1.59 -18.25
N ALA A 275 4.04 -1.74 -18.50
CA ALA A 275 3.23 -0.66 -19.09
C ALA A 275 3.21 0.57 -18.17
N GLY A 276 3.14 0.40 -16.85
CA GLY A 276 3.31 1.51 -15.89
C GLY A 276 4.67 2.19 -16.00
N GLY A 277 5.74 1.42 -16.19
CA GLY A 277 7.08 1.96 -16.48
C GLY A 277 7.13 2.74 -17.80
N ALA A 278 6.50 2.24 -18.85
CA ALA A 278 6.41 2.92 -20.15
C ALA A 278 5.66 4.27 -20.03
N LEU A 279 4.59 4.33 -19.24
CA LEU A 279 3.88 5.58 -18.93
C LEU A 279 4.79 6.59 -18.22
N CYS A 280 5.63 6.13 -17.29
CA CYS A 280 6.61 7.00 -16.63
C CYS A 280 7.63 7.56 -17.63
N VAL A 281 8.18 6.73 -18.52
CA VAL A 281 9.13 7.19 -19.55
C VAL A 281 8.49 8.24 -20.46
N LEU A 282 7.25 8.02 -20.87
CA LEU A 282 6.49 8.97 -21.68
C LEU A 282 6.19 10.27 -20.91
N ALA A 283 5.89 10.18 -19.61
CA ALA A 283 5.74 11.35 -18.74
C ALA A 283 7.06 12.14 -18.59
N ILE A 284 8.21 11.48 -18.48
CA ILE A 284 9.53 12.13 -18.46
C ILE A 284 9.76 12.88 -19.78
N ALA A 285 9.47 12.25 -20.91
CA ALA A 285 9.64 12.87 -22.23
C ALA A 285 8.78 14.14 -22.39
N PHE A 286 7.58 14.17 -21.80
CA PHE A 286 6.74 15.38 -21.77
C PHE A 286 7.19 16.40 -20.73
N ALA A 287 7.72 15.98 -19.60
CA ALA A 287 8.20 16.87 -18.54
C ALA A 287 9.50 17.62 -18.90
N LEU A 288 10.29 17.07 -19.82
CA LEU A 288 11.56 17.66 -20.31
C LEU A 288 11.38 18.61 -21.50
N ARG A 289 10.16 18.74 -22.03
CA ARG A 289 9.82 19.68 -23.10
C ARG A 289 9.25 20.96 -22.52
#